data_AF-A0A257KMP2-F1
#
_entry.id   AF-A0A257KMP2-F1
#
_cell.length_a   1.000
_cell.length_b   1.000
_cell.length_c   1.000
_cell.angle_alpha   90.00
_cell.angle_beta   90.00
_cell.angle_gamma   90.00
#
_symmetry.space_group_name_H-M   'P 1'
#
loop_
_entity.id
_entity.type
_entity.pdbx_description
1 polymer ?
#
loop_
_entity_poly.entity_id
_entity_poly.type
_entity_poly.pdbx_seq_one_letter_code
_entity_poly.pdbx_strand_id
1 'polypeptide(L)'
;MTFTFSMRGAIKTLAVVLSLAMPLTLAISAADARPGGKGGSMGSRGSKTFQAPPSTATAPNAAQPMNRTMQQPGAPGMAGPAAAGAASKGGFFNRPGMGMLGGLAAGFLGAGLLGMLFGGGFLSGLGSMMSIIGLLVQVALIVIVVRLAMKWWQRRNQNQTASAYAGPAGGQPYNAPEANQTVQTNHAYGQQGNEAPQAAPRSALGGLGGFGFGSRQDERPVEIQPKDYEDFERLLGDVQAAWSKEDVDALGKLATPEMTSYFAKDLAENKANNDINTVSDVKLLQGDLAEAWREGNAEYASVAMRFSLVDKTLERGTNRLVAGSETPTEATEVWTFLRTNGGNWELSAIQQA
;
A
#
# COMPACT_ATOMS: atom_id res chain seq x y z
N MET A 1 9.22 36.46 61.01
CA MET A 1 8.04 36.75 60.16
C MET A 1 7.67 35.47 59.45
N THR A 2 6.52 34.90 59.80
CA THR A 2 6.07 33.55 59.38
C THR A 2 5.15 33.69 58.17
N PHE A 3 5.54 33.14 57.02
CA PHE A 3 4.73 33.17 55.81
C PHE A 3 3.65 32.07 55.86
N THR A 4 2.38 32.46 55.94
CA THR A 4 1.23 31.57 55.74
C THR A 4 0.77 31.69 54.29
N PHE A 5 1.14 30.70 53.47
CA PHE A 5 0.63 30.58 52.11
C PHE A 5 -0.85 30.17 52.17
N SER A 6 -1.75 31.03 51.68
CA SER A 6 -3.18 30.75 51.69
C SER A 6 -3.49 29.57 50.75
N MET A 7 -4.01 28.49 51.32
CA MET A 7 -4.40 27.24 50.65
C MET A 7 -5.47 27.43 49.54
N ARG A 8 -6.08 28.62 49.48
CA ARG A 8 -7.14 28.97 48.53
C ARG A 8 -6.62 29.41 47.16
N GLY A 9 -5.36 29.84 47.06
CA GLY A 9 -4.72 30.18 45.79
C GLY A 9 -4.34 28.96 44.95
N ALA A 10 -3.83 27.91 45.62
CA ALA A 10 -3.34 26.69 44.98
C ALA A 10 -4.46 25.86 44.32
N ILE A 11 -5.67 25.89 44.88
CA ILE A 11 -6.82 25.15 44.33
C ILE A 11 -7.35 25.82 43.05
N LYS A 12 -7.32 27.16 42.98
CA LYS A 12 -7.76 27.90 41.78
C LYS A 12 -6.77 27.77 40.62
N THR A 13 -5.46 27.70 40.90
CA THR A 13 -4.45 27.47 39.85
C THR A 13 -4.43 26.02 39.38
N LEU A 14 -4.68 25.04 40.26
CA LEU A 14 -4.80 23.63 39.86
C LEU A 14 -6.03 23.38 38.97
N ALA A 15 -7.16 24.05 39.24
CA ALA A 15 -8.36 23.94 38.41
C ALA A 15 -8.18 24.55 37.00
N VAL A 16 -7.44 25.66 36.88
CA VAL A 16 -7.16 26.32 35.59
C VAL A 16 -6.12 25.56 34.77
N VAL A 17 -5.13 24.94 35.42
CA VAL A 17 -4.11 24.11 34.74
C VAL A 17 -4.70 22.75 34.32
N LEU A 18 -5.64 22.18 35.08
CA LEU A 18 -6.34 20.96 34.69
C LEU A 18 -7.39 21.19 33.59
N SER A 19 -7.87 22.42 33.39
CA SER A 19 -8.72 22.80 32.25
C SER A 19 -7.95 23.17 30.98
N LEU A 20 -6.63 23.40 31.06
CA LEU A 20 -5.77 23.64 29.88
C LEU A 20 -4.93 22.42 29.47
N ALA A 21 -4.94 21.34 30.26
CA ALA A 21 -4.29 20.10 29.92
C ALA A 21 -5.35 19.06 29.51
N MET A 22 -5.46 18.87 28.20
CA MET A 22 -6.21 17.81 27.50
C MET A 22 -7.70 18.08 27.21
N PRO A 23 -8.03 18.57 26.01
CA PRO A 23 -8.73 17.69 25.11
C PRO A 23 -7.73 16.60 24.71
N LEU A 24 -7.88 15.40 25.28
CA LEU A 24 -7.56 14.19 24.55
C LEU A 24 -8.50 14.25 23.34
N THR A 25 -8.05 14.89 22.26
CA THR A 25 -8.54 14.56 20.94
C THR A 25 -8.13 13.12 20.73
N LEU A 26 -8.95 12.21 21.25
CA LEU A 26 -9.20 10.97 20.54
C LEU A 26 -9.63 11.43 19.16
N ALA A 27 -8.66 11.56 18.26
CA ALA A 27 -8.89 11.42 16.85
C ALA A 27 -9.34 9.97 16.68
N ILE A 28 -10.57 9.66 17.12
CA ILE A 28 -11.40 8.68 16.46
C ILE A 28 -11.56 9.32 15.09
N SER A 29 -10.68 8.93 14.19
CA SER A 29 -10.65 9.48 12.86
C SER A 29 -12.06 9.33 12.31
N ALA A 30 -12.73 10.46 12.01
CA ALA A 30 -13.98 10.45 11.24
C ALA A 30 -13.79 9.77 9.87
N ALA A 31 -12.53 9.50 9.48
CA ALA A 31 -12.20 8.59 8.41
C ALA A 31 -12.74 7.17 8.60
N ASP A 32 -13.17 6.74 9.80
CA ASP A 32 -13.47 5.35 10.14
C ASP A 32 -14.98 5.01 10.17
N ALA A 33 -15.88 5.74 9.49
CA ALA A 33 -17.33 5.44 9.55
C ALA A 33 -18.14 5.59 8.24
N ARG A 34 -17.71 6.47 7.34
CA ARG A 34 -18.25 6.70 5.99
C ARG A 34 -18.13 5.48 5.06
N PRO A 35 -18.82 5.43 3.90
CA PRO A 35 -18.59 4.41 2.89
C PRO A 35 -17.11 4.38 2.48
N GLY A 36 -16.41 3.27 2.76
CA GLY A 36 -14.96 3.14 2.53
C GLY A 36 -14.07 3.63 3.66
N GLY A 37 -14.67 4.15 4.73
CA GLY A 37 -14.01 4.69 5.89
C GLY A 37 -13.55 3.65 6.91
N LYS A 38 -14.43 2.72 7.31
CA LYS A 38 -14.11 1.60 8.24
C LYS A 38 -13.09 0.58 7.72
N GLY A 39 -12.68 0.70 6.45
CA GLY A 39 -12.15 -0.44 5.71
C GLY A 39 -10.92 -0.24 4.84
N GLY A 40 -10.42 0.99 4.72
CA GLY A 40 -9.34 1.30 3.79
C GLY A 40 -9.78 1.24 2.31
N SER A 41 -8.80 1.28 1.41
CA SER A 41 -9.02 1.31 -0.04
C SER A 41 -9.78 0.07 -0.55
N MET A 42 -10.89 0.29 -1.27
CA MET A 42 -11.81 -0.77 -1.72
C MET A 42 -12.36 -0.57 -3.13
N GLY A 43 -12.70 -1.68 -3.78
CA GLY A 43 -13.25 -1.73 -5.14
C GLY A 43 -12.23 -2.17 -6.19
N SER A 44 -12.43 -1.71 -7.42
CA SER A 44 -11.53 -1.97 -8.53
C SER A 44 -11.36 -0.76 -9.44
N ARG A 45 -10.13 -0.61 -9.93
CA ARG A 45 -9.69 0.35 -10.96
C ARG A 45 -9.26 -0.41 -12.22
N GLY A 46 -9.92 -1.53 -12.53
CA GLY A 46 -9.54 -2.39 -13.65
C GLY A 46 -8.08 -2.85 -13.56
N SER A 47 -7.36 -2.78 -14.68
CA SER A 47 -5.93 -3.10 -14.77
C SER A 47 -5.03 -2.26 -13.84
N LYS A 48 -5.50 -1.10 -13.37
CA LYS A 48 -4.75 -0.21 -12.46
C LYS A 48 -5.07 -0.39 -10.98
N THR A 49 -5.86 -1.41 -10.62
CA THR A 49 -6.27 -1.67 -9.22
C THR A 49 -5.07 -1.78 -8.26
N PHE A 50 -3.96 -2.38 -8.69
CA PHE A 50 -2.77 -2.57 -7.85
C PHE A 50 -1.71 -1.46 -8.02
N GLN A 51 -1.99 -0.45 -8.84
CA GLN A 51 -1.11 0.70 -9.03
C GLN A 51 -1.64 1.89 -8.23
N ALA A 52 -0.77 2.59 -7.52
CA ALA A 52 -1.17 3.82 -6.84
C ALA A 52 -1.50 4.89 -7.89
N PRO A 53 -2.61 5.63 -7.74
CA PRO A 53 -2.92 6.75 -8.62
C PRO A 53 -1.84 7.84 -8.51
N PRO A 54 -1.61 8.64 -9.58
CA PRO A 54 -0.76 9.81 -9.51
C PRO A 54 -1.23 10.77 -8.39
N SER A 55 -0.27 11.43 -7.72
CA SER A 55 -0.59 12.48 -6.75
C SER A 55 -1.11 13.73 -7.45
N THR A 56 -1.97 14.48 -6.75
CA THR A 56 -2.57 15.73 -7.22
C THR A 56 -2.36 16.84 -6.19
N ALA A 57 -2.78 18.07 -6.49
CA ALA A 57 -2.77 19.14 -5.50
C ALA A 57 -3.77 18.87 -4.37
N THR A 58 -4.90 18.23 -4.68
CA THR A 58 -5.91 17.80 -3.71
C THR A 58 -5.43 16.64 -2.83
N ALA A 59 -4.70 15.67 -3.41
CA ALA A 59 -4.13 14.50 -2.74
C ALA A 59 -2.60 14.42 -3.01
N PRO A 60 -1.77 15.17 -2.27
CA PRO A 60 -0.33 15.26 -2.54
C PRO A 60 0.43 13.98 -2.15
N ASN A 61 -0.11 13.20 -1.21
CA ASN A 61 0.41 11.87 -0.89
C ASN A 61 -0.24 10.86 -1.83
N ALA A 62 0.55 9.95 -2.39
CA ALA A 62 0.00 8.87 -3.21
C ALA A 62 -0.97 8.04 -2.37
N ALA A 63 -2.21 7.88 -2.87
CA ALA A 63 -3.23 7.10 -2.19
C ALA A 63 -2.75 5.65 -1.97
N GLN A 64 -3.16 5.05 -0.86
CA GLN A 64 -2.73 3.69 -0.55
C GLN A 64 -3.22 2.69 -1.62
N PRO A 65 -2.39 1.70 -2.02
CA PRO A 65 -2.80 0.63 -2.93
C PRO A 65 -4.08 -0.05 -2.44
N MET A 66 -4.80 -0.71 -3.36
CA MET A 66 -6.07 -1.35 -3.02
C MET A 66 -5.87 -2.55 -2.10
N ASN A 67 -6.56 -2.57 -0.96
CA ASN A 67 -6.53 -3.67 0.01
C ASN A 67 -7.72 -4.62 -0.16
N ARG A 68 -8.86 -4.11 -0.63
CA ARG A 68 -10.11 -4.85 -0.81
C ARG A 68 -10.54 -4.80 -2.27
N THR A 69 -10.12 -5.78 -3.05
CA THR A 69 -10.60 -5.96 -4.43
C THR A 69 -11.01 -7.41 -4.66
N MET A 70 -12.08 -7.61 -5.43
CA MET A 70 -12.50 -8.93 -5.91
C MET A 70 -11.75 -9.35 -7.18
N GLN A 71 -11.00 -8.43 -7.82
CA GLN A 71 -10.13 -8.79 -8.92
C GLN A 71 -8.91 -9.54 -8.41
N GLN A 72 -8.81 -10.82 -8.76
CA GLN A 72 -7.64 -11.63 -8.42
C GLN A 72 -6.42 -11.11 -9.20
N PRO A 73 -5.26 -10.88 -8.56
CA PRO A 73 -4.04 -10.57 -9.27
C PRO A 73 -3.72 -11.74 -10.20
N GLY A 74 -3.99 -11.60 -11.49
CA GLY A 74 -3.48 -12.51 -12.49
C GLY A 74 -1.97 -12.39 -12.47
N ALA A 75 -1.26 -13.43 -12.02
CA ALA A 75 0.17 -13.52 -12.26
C ALA A 75 0.39 -13.38 -13.77
N PRO A 76 1.30 -12.50 -14.25
CA PRO A 76 1.60 -12.39 -15.67
C PRO A 76 2.02 -13.76 -16.20
N GLY A 77 1.15 -14.37 -17.00
CA GLY A 77 1.40 -15.63 -17.67
C GLY A 77 2.56 -15.44 -18.65
N MET A 78 3.75 -15.84 -18.21
CA MET A 78 4.92 -15.98 -19.05
C MET A 78 4.67 -17.13 -20.04
N ALA A 79 4.05 -16.84 -21.17
CA ALA A 79 4.02 -17.72 -22.32
C ALA A 79 5.39 -17.65 -23.02
N GLY A 80 6.35 -18.45 -22.53
CA GLY A 80 7.63 -18.70 -23.19
C GLY A 80 7.66 -20.13 -23.76
N PRO A 81 8.12 -20.33 -25.01
CA PRO A 81 8.18 -21.66 -25.61
C PRO A 81 9.19 -22.56 -24.88
N ALA A 82 8.79 -23.82 -24.67
CA ALA A 82 9.61 -24.85 -24.06
C ALA A 82 10.89 -25.10 -24.89
N ALA A 83 12.04 -24.89 -24.26
CA ALA A 83 13.34 -25.34 -24.76
C ALA A 83 14.02 -26.19 -23.69
N ALA A 84 14.29 -27.44 -24.06
CA ALA A 84 15.05 -28.42 -23.28
C ALA A 84 16.52 -27.99 -23.15
N GLY A 85 17.14 -28.24 -21.99
CA GLY A 85 18.59 -28.06 -21.83
C GLY A 85 19.15 -28.21 -20.41
N ALA A 86 19.61 -29.42 -20.10
CA ALA A 86 20.81 -29.78 -19.32
C ALA A 86 21.10 -29.22 -17.89
N ALA A 87 20.95 -30.13 -16.92
CA ALA A 87 21.85 -30.52 -15.81
C ALA A 87 22.98 -29.58 -15.28
N SER A 88 23.00 -29.40 -13.94
CA SER A 88 24.07 -29.89 -13.02
C SER A 88 24.36 -28.98 -11.81
N LYS A 89 23.93 -29.40 -10.60
CA LYS A 89 24.77 -29.53 -9.39
C LYS A 89 23.96 -30.11 -8.22
N GLY A 90 24.36 -31.30 -7.76
CA GLY A 90 23.72 -32.05 -6.67
C GLY A 90 24.27 -31.77 -5.27
N GLY A 91 23.59 -32.32 -4.25
CA GLY A 91 23.99 -32.27 -2.84
C GLY A 91 23.15 -33.15 -1.88
N PHE A 92 23.46 -34.45 -1.83
CA PHE A 92 23.45 -35.38 -0.69
C PHE A 92 22.18 -35.82 0.08
N PHE A 93 20.98 -35.27 -0.11
CA PHE A 93 19.78 -35.74 0.65
C PHE A 93 18.79 -36.63 -0.11
N ASN A 94 19.08 -37.01 -1.36
CA ASN A 94 18.12 -37.76 -2.18
C ASN A 94 18.64 -39.16 -2.55
N ARG A 95 18.71 -40.07 -1.56
CA ARG A 95 18.88 -41.51 -1.80
C ARG A 95 17.53 -42.22 -1.58
N PRO A 96 16.91 -42.80 -2.61
CA PRO A 96 15.64 -43.51 -2.48
C PRO A 96 15.94 -44.94 -2.00
N GLY A 97 15.46 -45.30 -0.80
CA GLY A 97 15.54 -46.68 -0.32
C GLY A 97 15.65 -46.88 1.19
N MET A 98 15.75 -45.84 2.02
CA MET A 98 15.81 -46.01 3.48
C MET A 98 14.80 -45.10 4.19
N GLY A 99 13.68 -45.71 4.60
CA GLY A 99 13.06 -45.36 5.88
C GLY A 99 11.84 -44.45 5.89
N MET A 100 10.77 -44.80 5.18
CA MET A 100 9.40 -44.38 5.55
C MET A 100 8.99 -44.86 6.98
N LEU A 101 9.84 -45.67 7.62
CA LEU A 101 9.75 -46.15 9.01
C LEU A 101 10.66 -45.38 10.01
N GLY A 102 11.47 -44.43 9.55
CA GLY A 102 12.33 -43.61 10.42
C GLY A 102 11.64 -42.35 10.98
N GLY A 103 10.59 -41.87 10.32
CA GLY A 103 9.92 -40.60 10.68
C GLY A 103 8.89 -40.72 11.81
N LEU A 104 8.26 -41.89 12.00
CA LEU A 104 7.24 -42.08 13.05
C LEU A 104 7.82 -42.50 14.40
N ALA A 105 8.94 -43.25 14.43
CA ALA A 105 9.63 -43.58 15.68
C ALA A 105 10.40 -42.39 16.26
N ALA A 106 10.95 -41.52 15.39
CA ALA A 106 11.57 -40.26 15.80
C ALA A 106 10.54 -39.25 16.37
N GLY A 107 9.28 -39.31 15.90
CA GLY A 107 8.20 -38.45 16.36
C GLY A 107 7.73 -38.75 17.80
N PHE A 108 7.71 -40.01 18.22
CA PHE A 108 7.20 -40.37 19.55
C PHE A 108 8.25 -40.21 20.67
N LEU A 109 9.53 -40.44 20.39
CA LEU A 109 10.62 -40.21 21.36
C LEU A 109 10.96 -38.72 21.51
N GLY A 110 10.74 -37.91 20.48
CA GLY A 110 10.94 -36.45 20.53
C GLY A 110 9.80 -35.70 21.23
N ALA A 111 8.53 -36.08 20.99
CA ALA A 111 7.38 -35.40 21.56
C ALA A 111 6.92 -35.96 22.93
N GLY A 112 7.17 -37.25 23.22
CA GLY A 112 6.75 -37.88 24.48
C GLY A 112 7.53 -37.42 25.72
N LEU A 113 8.83 -37.14 25.58
CA LEU A 113 9.66 -36.64 26.69
C LEU A 113 9.58 -35.11 26.85
N LEU A 114 9.37 -34.37 25.76
CA LEU A 114 9.11 -32.93 25.82
C LEU A 114 7.71 -32.62 26.39
N GLY A 115 6.73 -33.48 26.14
CA GLY A 115 5.40 -33.39 26.78
C GLY A 115 5.44 -33.60 28.29
N MET A 116 6.33 -34.44 28.81
CA MET A 116 6.51 -34.65 30.27
C MET A 116 7.34 -33.54 30.94
N LEU A 117 8.11 -32.75 30.18
CA LEU A 117 8.89 -31.62 30.71
C LEU A 117 8.18 -30.27 30.58
N PHE A 118 7.25 -30.12 29.63
CA PHE A 118 6.57 -28.84 29.32
C PHE A 118 5.04 -28.85 29.46
N GLY A 119 4.39 -30.00 29.71
CA GLY A 119 2.94 -30.12 29.88
C GLY A 119 2.55 -30.63 31.26
N GLY A 120 1.89 -29.79 32.06
CA GLY A 120 1.63 -30.03 33.47
C GLY A 120 0.92 -31.35 33.81
N GLY A 121 1.45 -32.02 34.83
CA GLY A 121 0.80 -33.17 35.47
C GLY A 121 1.55 -33.63 36.72
N PHE A 122 0.91 -33.44 37.88
CA PHE A 122 1.17 -34.09 39.18
C PHE A 122 2.08 -33.42 40.24
N LEU A 123 2.89 -32.39 39.94
CA LEU A 123 3.71 -31.71 40.98
C LEU A 123 3.56 -30.19 40.99
N SER A 124 2.40 -29.68 40.60
CA SER A 124 1.99 -28.26 40.67
C SER A 124 1.76 -27.74 42.11
N GLY A 125 2.43 -28.32 43.09
CA GLY A 125 2.39 -27.86 44.48
C GLY A 125 3.79 -27.99 45.05
N LEU A 126 4.34 -26.86 45.52
CA LEU A 126 5.65 -26.69 46.16
C LEU A 126 6.81 -26.32 45.20
N GLY A 127 7.00 -25.03 44.93
CA GLY A 127 8.22 -24.56 44.27
C GLY A 127 8.23 -23.09 43.88
N SER A 128 7.88 -22.18 44.80
CA SER A 128 7.74 -20.73 44.57
C SER A 128 9.02 -19.96 44.19
N MET A 129 10.11 -20.61 43.78
CA MET A 129 11.39 -19.95 43.49
C MET A 129 11.94 -20.17 42.06
N MET A 130 11.35 -21.06 41.24
CA MET A 130 11.75 -21.23 39.82
C MET A 130 11.11 -20.20 38.87
N SER A 131 10.06 -19.50 39.31
CA SER A 131 9.37 -18.47 38.51
C SER A 131 10.24 -17.26 38.18
N ILE A 132 11.29 -16.99 38.96
CA ILE A 132 12.22 -15.86 38.74
C ILE A 132 13.21 -16.16 37.61
N ILE A 133 13.64 -17.41 37.47
CA ILE A 133 14.56 -17.83 36.41
C ILE A 133 13.85 -17.81 35.05
N GLY A 134 12.57 -18.20 35.01
CA GLY A 134 11.73 -18.05 33.82
C GLY A 134 11.60 -16.60 33.35
N LEU A 135 11.40 -15.65 34.27
CA LEU A 135 11.33 -14.22 33.95
C LEU A 135 12.67 -13.67 33.44
N LEU A 136 13.80 -14.07 34.03
CA LEU A 136 15.12 -13.62 33.60
C LEU A 136 15.47 -14.11 32.19
N VAL A 137 15.13 -15.35 31.85
CA VAL A 137 15.31 -15.88 30.50
C VAL A 137 14.41 -15.15 29.49
N GLN A 138 13.20 -14.79 29.90
CA GLN A 138 12.25 -14.04 29.08
C GLN A 138 12.72 -12.60 28.81
N VAL A 139 13.30 -11.92 29.81
CA VAL A 139 13.90 -10.58 29.64
C VAL A 139 15.15 -10.65 28.75
N ALA A 140 16.00 -11.68 28.91
CA ALA A 140 17.17 -11.86 28.06
C ALA A 140 16.79 -12.04 26.57
N LEU A 141 15.73 -12.80 26.29
CA LEU A 141 15.19 -12.97 24.93
C LEU A 141 14.67 -11.66 24.34
N ILE A 142 13.94 -10.85 25.12
CA ILE A 142 13.43 -9.55 24.68
C ILE A 142 14.59 -8.61 24.31
N VAL A 143 15.65 -8.56 25.14
CA VAL A 143 16.83 -7.73 24.86
C VAL A 143 17.52 -8.17 23.56
N ILE A 144 17.60 -9.48 23.30
CA ILE A 144 18.20 -10.00 22.05
C ILE A 144 17.38 -9.58 20.83
N VAL A 145 16.05 -9.66 20.89
CA VAL A 145 15.15 -9.27 19.80
C VAL A 145 15.21 -7.76 19.52
N VAL A 146 15.18 -6.93 20.57
CA VAL A 146 15.28 -5.47 20.45
C VAL A 146 16.64 -5.06 19.87
N ARG A 147 17.73 -5.73 20.29
CA ARG A 147 19.07 -5.48 19.75
C ARG A 147 19.20 -5.88 18.28
N LEU A 148 18.50 -6.94 17.85
CA LEU A 148 18.42 -7.33 16.44
C LEU A 148 17.61 -6.31 15.61
N ALA A 149 16.48 -5.83 16.13
CA ALA A 149 15.64 -4.82 15.49
C ALA A 149 16.39 -3.49 15.31
N MET A 150 17.09 -3.02 16.35
CA MET A 150 17.92 -1.80 16.26
C MET A 150 19.08 -1.95 15.27
N LYS A 151 19.73 -3.12 15.23
CA LYS A 151 20.83 -3.40 14.29
C LYS A 151 20.34 -3.50 12.83
N TRP A 152 19.11 -3.93 12.62
CA TRP A 152 18.46 -3.96 11.31
C TRP A 152 18.03 -2.57 10.85
N TRP A 153 17.53 -1.74 11.76
CA TRP A 153 17.19 -0.35 11.48
C TRP A 153 18.44 0.51 11.21
N GLN A 154 19.52 0.33 11.98
CA GLN A 154 20.80 1.01 11.72
C GLN A 154 21.40 0.64 10.36
N ARG A 155 21.26 -0.61 9.90
CA ARG A 155 21.69 -1.01 8.55
C ARG A 155 20.86 -0.38 7.44
N ARG A 156 19.61 0.01 7.71
CA ARG A 156 18.79 0.75 6.74
C ARG A 156 19.11 2.23 6.71
N ASN A 157 19.48 2.83 7.84
CA ASN A 157 19.87 4.24 7.90
C ASN A 157 21.34 4.50 7.49
N GLN A 158 22.22 3.50 7.44
CA GLN A 158 23.60 3.64 6.97
C GLN A 158 23.77 3.63 5.44
N ASN A 159 22.73 3.33 4.67
CA ASN A 159 22.77 3.38 3.21
C ASN A 159 22.27 4.72 2.60
N GLN A 160 22.09 5.78 3.41
CA GLN A 160 21.65 7.09 2.92
C GLN A 160 22.53 8.29 3.33
N THR A 161 23.67 8.07 3.99
CA THR A 161 24.63 9.15 4.26
C THR A 161 26.07 8.67 4.05
N ALA A 162 26.46 8.52 2.78
CA ALA A 162 27.86 8.46 2.37
C ALA A 162 28.05 9.27 1.09
N SER A 163 27.88 10.58 1.21
CA SER A 163 28.44 11.59 0.30
C SER A 163 28.39 12.92 1.03
N ALA A 164 29.54 13.34 1.57
CA ALA A 164 30.04 14.72 1.53
C ALA A 164 31.03 14.99 2.68
N TYR A 165 32.17 15.57 2.29
CA TYR A 165 33.20 16.26 3.08
C TYR A 165 34.17 15.45 3.97
N ALA A 166 35.37 15.23 3.42
CA ALA A 166 36.63 15.47 4.12
C ALA A 166 37.73 15.75 3.08
N GLY A 167 38.16 17.02 2.97
CA GLY A 167 39.33 17.41 2.18
C GLY A 167 40.63 17.29 2.98
N PRO A 168 41.78 17.43 2.31
CA PRO A 168 42.83 18.26 2.89
C PRO A 168 43.53 19.15 1.85
N ALA A 169 43.85 20.37 2.28
CA ALA A 169 44.73 21.31 1.60
C ALA A 169 46.06 21.43 2.37
N GLY A 170 47.17 21.53 1.63
CA GLY A 170 48.36 22.28 2.05
C GLY A 170 49.67 21.50 2.15
N GLY A 171 50.62 21.79 1.25
CA GLY A 171 52.05 21.49 1.43
C GLY A 171 52.88 21.39 0.14
N GLN A 172 53.40 22.52 -0.37
CA GLN A 172 54.48 22.63 -1.38
C GLN A 172 55.88 22.56 -0.68
N PRO A 173 57.06 22.69 -1.35
CA PRO A 173 57.47 22.54 -2.77
C PRO A 173 58.81 21.73 -2.97
N TYR A 174 59.30 21.55 -4.22
CA TYR A 174 60.66 21.95 -4.70
C TYR A 174 61.21 21.14 -5.92
N ASN A 175 61.78 21.89 -6.86
CA ASN A 175 62.86 21.65 -7.85
C ASN A 175 62.77 20.72 -9.09
N ALA A 176 63.00 21.34 -10.25
CA ALA A 176 63.66 20.78 -11.45
C ALA A 176 65.20 20.71 -11.25
N PRO A 177 65.98 19.92 -12.02
CA PRO A 177 66.32 20.19 -13.45
C PRO A 177 66.41 18.91 -14.34
N GLU A 178 66.14 18.99 -15.65
CA GLU A 178 67.09 18.95 -16.80
C GLU A 178 67.48 17.55 -17.36
N ALA A 179 67.37 17.44 -18.70
CA ALA A 179 68.02 16.56 -19.71
C ALA A 179 68.21 15.03 -19.49
N ASN A 180 67.74 14.19 -20.43
CA ASN A 180 68.53 13.65 -21.56
C ASN A 180 67.90 12.41 -22.27
N GLN A 181 67.89 12.46 -23.62
CA GLN A 181 67.88 11.47 -24.73
C GLN A 181 67.42 9.99 -24.57
N THR A 182 66.59 9.51 -25.53
CA THR A 182 66.90 8.54 -26.64
C THR A 182 65.58 8.03 -27.29
N VAL A 183 65.24 8.41 -28.53
CA VAL A 183 65.39 7.67 -29.83
C VAL A 183 64.73 6.28 -29.88
N GLN A 184 63.75 6.08 -30.79
CA GLN A 184 63.66 5.01 -31.83
C GLN A 184 62.19 4.80 -32.34
N THR A 185 61.72 5.46 -33.40
CA THR A 185 61.59 5.06 -34.84
C THR A 185 60.64 3.89 -35.26
N ASN A 186 59.68 4.28 -36.10
CA ASN A 186 59.23 3.72 -37.40
C ASN A 186 58.24 2.54 -37.62
N HIS A 187 57.32 2.90 -38.54
CA HIS A 187 56.35 2.22 -39.41
C HIS A 187 56.84 1.06 -40.33
N ALA A 188 55.84 0.45 -41.02
CA ALA A 188 55.83 -0.21 -42.36
C ALA A 188 55.85 -1.77 -42.35
N TYR A 189 55.19 -2.56 -43.23
CA TYR A 189 54.29 -2.41 -44.41
C TYR A 189 53.77 -3.82 -44.86
N GLY A 190 52.72 -3.90 -45.71
CA GLY A 190 52.47 -4.99 -46.71
C GLY A 190 51.05 -5.59 -46.73
N GLN A 191 50.14 -5.26 -47.70
CA GLN A 191 49.86 -5.87 -49.03
C GLN A 191 49.21 -7.28 -48.99
N GLN A 192 48.24 -7.75 -49.81
CA GLN A 192 47.49 -7.32 -51.02
C GLN A 192 46.45 -8.43 -51.40
N GLY A 193 45.34 -8.08 -52.09
CA GLY A 193 44.45 -8.97 -52.92
C GLY A 193 43.16 -9.47 -52.23
N ASN A 194 41.95 -9.55 -52.80
CA ASN A 194 41.43 -9.41 -54.17
C ASN A 194 39.90 -9.11 -54.14
N GLU A 195 39.44 -8.27 -55.09
CA GLU A 195 38.23 -8.38 -55.95
C GLU A 195 36.78 -8.34 -55.38
N ALA A 196 35.97 -7.50 -56.04
CA ALA A 196 34.55 -7.15 -55.78
C ALA A 196 33.57 -8.09 -56.57
N PRO A 197 32.20 -7.94 -56.58
CA PRO A 197 31.46 -6.68 -56.79
C PRO A 197 30.14 -6.47 -56.00
N GLN A 198 29.62 -5.25 -56.19
CA GLN A 198 28.45 -4.59 -55.62
C GLN A 198 27.09 -5.27 -55.91
N ALA A 199 26.13 -5.09 -55.00
CA ALA A 199 24.70 -5.14 -55.32
C ALA A 199 23.93 -4.03 -54.56
N ALA A 200 23.18 -3.23 -55.33
CA ALA A 200 22.38 -2.08 -54.93
C ALA A 200 21.08 -2.45 -54.16
N PRO A 201 20.42 -1.50 -53.46
CA PRO A 201 19.19 -1.77 -52.72
C PRO A 201 17.98 -1.82 -53.67
N ARG A 202 17.16 -2.87 -53.55
CA ARG A 202 15.88 -2.98 -54.26
C ARG A 202 14.73 -2.82 -53.29
N SER A 203 14.07 -1.67 -53.35
CA SER A 203 12.66 -1.53 -52.98
C SER A 203 11.81 -2.15 -54.09
N ALA A 204 10.97 -3.12 -53.75
CA ALA A 204 9.89 -3.61 -54.61
C ALA A 204 8.68 -4.07 -53.77
N LEU A 205 7.71 -3.17 -53.74
CA LEU A 205 6.26 -3.33 -53.71
C LEU A 205 5.65 -4.74 -53.89
N GLY A 206 4.75 -5.11 -52.96
CA GLY A 206 3.55 -5.96 -53.12
C GLY A 206 3.75 -7.48 -53.03
N GLY A 207 2.95 -8.30 -52.33
CA GLY A 207 1.70 -8.15 -51.60
C GLY A 207 1.18 -9.55 -51.18
N LEU A 208 0.04 -9.57 -50.45
CA LEU A 208 -0.91 -10.69 -50.23
C LEU A 208 -0.71 -11.65 -49.04
N GLY A 209 -1.65 -11.54 -48.07
CA GLY A 209 -2.09 -12.57 -47.12
C GLY A 209 -1.49 -12.43 -45.71
N GLY A 210 -2.15 -11.99 -44.65
CA GLY A 210 -3.58 -11.97 -44.35
C GLY A 210 -3.95 -13.03 -43.30
N PHE A 211 -3.36 -13.01 -42.09
CA PHE A 211 -3.91 -13.63 -40.86
C PHE A 211 -3.25 -13.00 -39.62
N GLY A 212 -4.06 -12.36 -38.76
CA GLY A 212 -3.59 -11.84 -37.47
C GLY A 212 -4.43 -10.67 -36.95
N PHE A 213 -5.58 -11.00 -36.39
CA PHE A 213 -6.44 -10.09 -35.63
C PHE A 213 -5.66 -9.48 -34.45
N GLY A 214 -5.29 -8.22 -34.61
CA GLY A 214 -4.95 -7.33 -33.50
C GLY A 214 -5.78 -6.08 -33.69
N SER A 215 -6.99 -6.05 -33.10
CA SER A 215 -7.72 -4.81 -32.92
C SER A 215 -6.78 -3.86 -32.22
N ARG A 216 -6.28 -2.84 -32.93
CA ARG A 216 -5.79 -1.63 -32.28
C ARG A 216 -7.01 -1.11 -31.53
N GLN A 217 -7.12 -1.46 -30.25
CA GLN A 217 -8.07 -0.84 -29.36
C GLN A 217 -7.84 0.65 -29.52
N ASP A 218 -8.92 1.42 -29.59
CA ASP A 218 -8.89 2.87 -29.71
C ASP A 218 -8.07 3.45 -28.53
N GLU A 219 -6.75 3.58 -28.72
CA GLU A 219 -5.78 4.16 -27.77
C GLU A 219 -5.97 5.67 -27.62
N ARG A 220 -7.03 6.23 -28.21
CA ARG A 220 -7.41 7.63 -28.03
C ARG A 220 -7.52 7.93 -26.53
N PRO A 221 -6.75 8.90 -26.01
CA PRO A 221 -6.82 9.29 -24.61
C PRO A 221 -8.27 9.51 -24.19
N VAL A 222 -8.64 9.02 -22.99
CA VAL A 222 -9.95 9.33 -22.42
C VAL A 222 -9.95 10.79 -22.02
N GLU A 223 -10.80 11.57 -22.68
CA GLU A 223 -10.95 12.99 -22.40
C GLU A 223 -12.16 13.19 -21.48
N ILE A 224 -11.89 13.63 -20.25
CA ILE A 224 -12.92 13.94 -19.26
C ILE A 224 -13.49 15.32 -19.57
N GLN A 225 -14.79 15.37 -19.83
CA GLN A 225 -15.51 16.58 -20.21
C GLN A 225 -16.01 17.34 -18.98
N PRO A 226 -16.31 18.66 -19.08
CA PRO A 226 -16.89 19.44 -17.98
C PRO A 226 -18.12 18.78 -17.32
N LYS A 227 -19.00 18.19 -18.13
CA LYS A 227 -20.17 17.45 -17.65
C LYS A 227 -19.81 16.23 -16.79
N ASP A 228 -18.70 15.56 -17.09
CA ASP A 228 -18.27 14.38 -16.32
C ASP A 228 -17.91 14.79 -14.89
N TYR A 229 -17.35 15.99 -14.68
CA TYR A 229 -17.09 16.50 -13.33
C TYR A 229 -18.37 16.76 -12.53
N GLU A 230 -19.42 17.27 -13.18
CA GLU A 230 -20.76 17.41 -12.56
C GLU A 230 -21.33 16.04 -12.18
N ASP A 231 -21.13 15.03 -13.02
CA ASP A 231 -21.53 13.66 -12.73
C ASP A 231 -20.77 13.09 -11.52
N PHE A 232 -19.46 13.35 -11.40
CA PHE A 232 -18.64 12.90 -10.26
C PHE A 232 -19.07 13.56 -8.94
N GLU A 233 -19.33 14.87 -8.94
CA GLU A 233 -19.82 15.58 -7.76
C GLU A 233 -21.20 15.09 -7.35
N ARG A 234 -22.10 14.87 -8.32
CA ARG A 234 -23.42 14.28 -8.05
C ARG A 234 -23.29 12.88 -7.44
N LEU A 235 -22.45 12.01 -8.02
CA LEU A 235 -22.21 10.66 -7.50
C LEU A 235 -21.68 10.68 -6.07
N LEU A 236 -20.79 11.62 -5.73
CA LEU A 236 -20.32 11.79 -4.35
C LEU A 236 -21.51 12.04 -3.40
N GLY A 237 -22.39 12.98 -3.72
CA GLY A 237 -23.56 13.28 -2.89
C GLY A 237 -24.56 12.10 -2.82
N ASP A 238 -24.88 11.52 -3.98
CA ASP A 238 -25.89 10.47 -4.11
C ASP A 238 -25.48 9.18 -3.39
N VAL A 239 -24.22 8.76 -3.50
CA VAL A 239 -23.71 7.57 -2.80
C VAL A 239 -23.78 7.75 -1.29
N GLN A 240 -23.36 8.93 -0.79
CA GLN A 240 -23.41 9.24 0.65
C GLN A 240 -24.86 9.28 1.16
N ALA A 241 -25.78 9.84 0.38
CA ALA A 241 -27.19 9.90 0.72
C ALA A 241 -27.86 8.51 0.71
N ALA A 242 -27.56 7.68 -0.28
CA ALA A 242 -28.08 6.30 -0.38
C ALA A 242 -27.56 5.43 0.78
N TRP A 243 -26.27 5.54 1.10
CA TRP A 243 -25.66 4.89 2.25
C TRP A 243 -26.34 5.27 3.58
N SER A 244 -26.56 6.56 3.80
CA SER A 244 -27.19 7.08 5.03
C SER A 244 -28.62 6.60 5.23
N LYS A 245 -29.30 6.23 4.14
CA LYS A 245 -30.66 5.66 4.14
C LYS A 245 -30.65 4.13 4.21
N GLU A 246 -29.47 3.51 4.22
CA GLU A 246 -29.28 2.06 4.10
C GLU A 246 -29.93 1.47 2.84
N ASP A 247 -29.99 2.27 1.75
CA ASP A 247 -30.68 1.93 0.51
C ASP A 247 -29.71 1.23 -0.47
N VAL A 248 -29.62 -0.09 -0.35
CA VAL A 248 -28.75 -0.93 -1.20
C VAL A 248 -29.18 -0.92 -2.66
N ASP A 249 -30.48 -0.77 -2.95
CA ASP A 249 -31.00 -0.73 -4.32
C ASP A 249 -30.61 0.57 -5.03
N ALA A 250 -30.59 1.71 -4.31
CA ALA A 250 -30.06 2.95 -4.82
C ALA A 250 -28.53 2.86 -5.03
N LEU A 251 -27.79 2.29 -4.07
CA LEU A 251 -26.34 2.08 -4.20
C LEU A 251 -25.99 1.22 -5.42
N GLY A 252 -26.77 0.18 -5.70
CA GLY A 252 -26.60 -0.68 -6.88
C GLY A 252 -26.80 0.01 -8.24
N LYS A 253 -27.36 1.23 -8.26
CA LYS A 253 -27.50 2.05 -9.49
C LYS A 253 -26.40 3.11 -9.61
N LEU A 254 -25.68 3.37 -8.53
CA LEU A 254 -24.67 4.42 -8.42
C LEU A 254 -23.24 3.86 -8.42
N ALA A 255 -23.09 2.58 -8.12
CA ALA A 255 -21.81 1.92 -7.96
C ALA A 255 -21.78 0.56 -8.67
N THR A 256 -20.58 0.09 -8.97
CA THR A 256 -20.40 -1.24 -9.57
C THR A 256 -20.92 -2.33 -8.64
N PRO A 257 -21.22 -3.55 -9.16
CA PRO A 257 -21.65 -4.66 -8.33
C PRO A 257 -20.66 -5.02 -7.21
N GLU A 258 -19.36 -4.87 -7.48
CA GLU A 258 -18.29 -5.06 -6.49
C GLU A 258 -18.41 -4.04 -5.34
N MET A 259 -18.49 -2.75 -5.65
CA MET A 259 -18.65 -1.70 -4.64
C MET A 259 -19.95 -1.84 -3.86
N THR A 260 -21.05 -2.17 -4.54
CA THR A 260 -22.35 -2.44 -3.91
C THR A 260 -22.27 -3.60 -2.93
N SER A 261 -21.50 -4.65 -3.24
CA SER A 261 -21.30 -5.77 -2.33
C SER A 261 -20.53 -5.37 -1.06
N TYR A 262 -19.52 -4.50 -1.19
CA TYR A 262 -18.81 -3.95 -0.04
C TYR A 262 -19.74 -3.08 0.80
N PHE A 263 -20.54 -2.23 0.16
CA PHE A 263 -21.48 -1.39 0.90
C PHE A 263 -22.53 -2.21 1.63
N ALA A 264 -23.14 -3.20 0.97
CA ALA A 264 -24.12 -4.08 1.58
C ALA A 264 -23.54 -4.83 2.78
N LYS A 265 -22.27 -5.27 2.69
CA LYS A 265 -21.58 -5.93 3.80
C LYS A 265 -21.42 -4.99 4.99
N ASP A 266 -20.88 -3.78 4.77
CA ASP A 266 -20.63 -2.83 5.86
C ASP A 266 -21.95 -2.34 6.49
N LEU A 267 -23.02 -2.15 5.70
CA LEU A 267 -24.37 -1.86 6.22
C LEU A 267 -24.93 -3.01 7.05
N ALA A 268 -24.74 -4.26 6.60
CA ALA A 268 -25.15 -5.44 7.37
C ALA A 268 -24.37 -5.56 8.69
N GLU A 269 -23.09 -5.20 8.71
CA GLU A 269 -22.27 -5.16 9.92
C GLU A 269 -22.76 -4.07 10.90
N ASN A 270 -23.03 -2.86 10.42
CA ASN A 270 -23.65 -1.82 11.24
C ASN A 270 -24.97 -2.31 11.85
N LYS A 271 -25.84 -2.94 11.05
CA LYS A 271 -27.09 -3.53 11.54
C LYS A 271 -26.87 -4.62 12.59
N ALA A 272 -25.87 -5.49 12.40
CA ALA A 272 -25.52 -6.53 13.37
C ALA A 272 -25.01 -5.95 14.70
N ASN A 273 -24.30 -4.82 14.65
CA ASN A 273 -23.83 -4.09 15.83
C ASN A 273 -24.90 -3.19 16.46
N ASN A 274 -26.13 -3.18 15.93
CA ASN A 274 -27.20 -2.27 16.32
C ASN A 274 -26.85 -0.79 16.12
N ASP A 275 -26.02 -0.49 15.11
CA ASP A 275 -25.59 0.84 14.73
C ASP A 275 -26.30 1.30 13.45
N ILE A 276 -26.42 2.61 13.28
CA ILE A 276 -26.77 3.29 12.03
C ILE A 276 -25.73 4.35 11.74
N ASN A 277 -25.14 4.33 10.54
CA ASN A 277 -24.27 5.38 10.07
C ASN A 277 -25.06 6.38 9.24
N THR A 278 -24.86 7.67 9.49
CA THR A 278 -25.54 8.76 8.78
C THR A 278 -24.52 9.81 8.39
N VAL A 279 -24.53 10.14 7.11
CA VAL A 279 -23.74 11.19 6.49
C VAL A 279 -24.66 12.32 6.04
N SER A 280 -24.28 13.55 6.36
CA SER A 280 -25.02 14.77 6.02
C SER A 280 -24.06 15.92 5.72
N ASP A 281 -24.58 17.03 5.19
CA ASP A 281 -23.81 18.24 4.87
C ASP A 281 -22.58 17.99 3.98
N VAL A 282 -22.72 17.05 3.03
CA VAL A 282 -21.67 16.72 2.07
C VAL A 282 -21.47 17.89 1.12
N LYS A 283 -20.23 18.39 1.04
CA LYS A 283 -19.84 19.45 0.12
C LYS A 283 -18.46 19.20 -0.44
N LEU A 284 -18.36 19.12 -1.76
CA LEU A 284 -17.07 19.08 -2.45
C LEU A 284 -16.34 20.42 -2.25
N LEU A 285 -15.11 20.35 -1.76
CA LEU A 285 -14.25 21.53 -1.55
C LEU A 285 -13.24 21.68 -2.70
N GLN A 286 -12.68 20.56 -3.15
CA GLN A 286 -11.75 20.52 -4.28
C GLN A 286 -11.80 19.14 -4.95
N GLY A 287 -11.66 19.11 -6.27
CA GLY A 287 -11.56 17.89 -7.06
C GLY A 287 -10.51 18.05 -8.16
N ASP A 288 -9.51 17.17 -8.19
CA ASP A 288 -8.49 17.14 -9.24
C ASP A 288 -8.47 15.76 -9.93
N LEU A 289 -8.50 15.75 -11.27
CA LEU A 289 -8.34 14.52 -12.04
C LEU A 289 -6.90 14.00 -11.87
N ALA A 290 -6.74 12.80 -11.33
CA ALA A 290 -5.44 12.14 -11.20
C ALA A 290 -5.05 11.42 -12.50
N GLU A 291 -5.99 10.69 -13.10
CA GLU A 291 -5.79 9.99 -14.37
C GLU A 291 -7.12 9.53 -14.99
N ALA A 292 -7.11 9.30 -16.31
CA ALA A 292 -8.21 8.68 -17.04
C ALA A 292 -7.66 7.68 -18.07
N TRP A 293 -8.33 6.55 -18.25
CA TRP A 293 -7.88 5.51 -19.19
C TRP A 293 -9.05 4.65 -19.69
N ARG A 294 -8.82 3.92 -20.78
CA ARG A 294 -9.81 3.02 -21.39
C ARG A 294 -9.33 1.57 -21.28
N GLU A 295 -10.25 0.66 -20.99
CA GLU A 295 -10.04 -0.78 -21.02
C GLU A 295 -11.15 -1.42 -21.85
N GLY A 296 -10.84 -1.80 -23.10
CA GLY A 296 -11.85 -2.30 -24.02
C GLY A 296 -12.95 -1.27 -24.27
N ASN A 297 -14.16 -1.53 -23.76
CA ASN A 297 -15.31 -0.65 -23.86
C ASN A 297 -15.65 0.13 -22.58
N ALA A 298 -14.84 -0.07 -21.53
CA ALA A 298 -14.93 0.63 -20.27
C ALA A 298 -13.97 1.83 -20.25
N GLU A 299 -14.43 2.96 -19.72
CA GLU A 299 -13.63 4.14 -19.45
C GLU A 299 -13.61 4.40 -17.96
N TYR A 300 -12.42 4.72 -17.45
CA TYR A 300 -12.18 4.99 -16.05
C TYR A 300 -11.63 6.39 -15.85
N ALA A 301 -11.98 6.99 -14.72
CA ALA A 301 -11.42 8.25 -14.26
C ALA A 301 -11.18 8.17 -12.75
N SER A 302 -9.96 8.48 -12.31
CA SER A 302 -9.65 8.62 -10.88
C SER A 302 -9.52 10.09 -10.53
N VAL A 303 -10.32 10.53 -9.56
CA VAL A 303 -10.40 11.93 -9.12
C VAL A 303 -10.04 11.98 -7.64
N ALA A 304 -9.05 12.80 -7.30
CA ALA A 304 -8.78 13.15 -5.91
C ALA A 304 -9.82 14.18 -5.47
N MET A 305 -10.58 13.86 -4.44
CA MET A 305 -11.70 14.66 -3.94
C MET A 305 -11.45 15.00 -2.47
N ARG A 306 -11.43 16.29 -2.15
CA ARG A 306 -11.48 16.80 -0.79
C ARG A 306 -12.85 17.39 -0.55
N PHE A 307 -13.54 16.92 0.48
CA PHE A 307 -14.91 17.30 0.78
C PHE A 307 -15.13 17.45 2.29
N SER A 308 -16.08 18.29 2.67
CA SER A 308 -16.57 18.37 4.05
C SER A 308 -17.85 17.55 4.19
N LEU A 309 -18.01 16.90 5.34
CA LEU A 309 -19.21 16.14 5.70
C LEU A 309 -19.39 16.07 7.21
N VAL A 310 -20.63 15.88 7.66
CA VAL A 310 -20.96 15.39 9.00
C VAL A 310 -21.20 13.89 8.89
N ASP A 311 -20.31 13.08 9.44
CA ASP A 311 -20.41 11.62 9.48
C ASP A 311 -20.50 11.16 10.93
N LYS A 312 -21.61 10.52 11.29
CA LYS A 312 -21.83 9.97 12.62
C LYS A 312 -22.45 8.60 12.60
N THR A 313 -21.98 7.76 13.51
CA THR A 313 -22.55 6.44 13.78
C THR A 313 -23.27 6.50 15.13
N LEU A 314 -24.55 6.18 15.12
CA LEU A 314 -25.41 6.18 16.30
C LEU A 314 -25.87 4.77 16.62
N GLU A 315 -25.96 4.43 17.90
CA GLU A 315 -26.63 3.21 18.34
C GLU A 315 -28.15 3.37 18.16
N ARG A 316 -28.79 2.37 17.55
CA ARG A 316 -30.22 2.39 17.27
C ARG A 316 -31.03 2.35 18.56
N GLY A 317 -32.08 3.16 18.60
CA GLY A 317 -33.02 3.25 19.72
C GLY A 317 -32.57 4.20 20.84
N THR A 318 -31.27 4.27 21.14
CA THR A 318 -30.72 5.20 22.15
C THR A 318 -30.23 6.52 21.55
N ASN A 319 -29.92 6.53 20.24
CA ASN A 319 -29.25 7.64 19.54
C ASN A 319 -27.92 8.05 20.20
N ARG A 320 -27.29 7.14 20.94
CA ARG A 320 -25.97 7.38 21.52
C ARG A 320 -24.93 7.42 20.41
N LEU A 321 -24.09 8.45 20.39
CA LEU A 321 -22.96 8.54 19.48
C LEU A 321 -21.93 7.45 19.78
N VAL A 322 -21.69 6.58 18.80
CA VAL A 322 -20.73 5.47 18.87
C VAL A 322 -19.40 5.87 18.23
N ALA A 323 -19.46 6.55 17.09
CA ALA A 323 -18.29 7.02 16.35
C ALA A 323 -18.64 8.22 15.45
N GLY A 324 -17.61 8.93 14.98
CA GLY A 324 -17.75 10.06 14.07
C GLY A 324 -17.87 11.42 14.78
N SER A 325 -18.44 12.40 14.07
CA SER A 325 -18.54 13.79 14.49
C SER A 325 -19.96 14.33 14.24
N GLU A 326 -20.43 15.19 15.14
CA GLU A 326 -21.67 15.96 14.93
C GLU A 326 -21.44 17.29 14.22
N THR A 327 -20.18 17.67 14.01
CA THR A 327 -19.79 18.88 13.27
C THR A 327 -19.09 18.51 11.97
N PRO A 328 -19.13 19.38 10.95
CA PRO A 328 -18.48 19.10 9.67
C PRO A 328 -16.99 18.85 9.83
N THR A 329 -16.51 17.77 9.23
CA THR A 329 -15.10 17.41 9.14
C THR A 329 -14.69 17.31 7.67
N GLU A 330 -13.43 17.60 7.38
CA GLU A 330 -12.88 17.42 6.02
C GLU A 330 -12.27 16.04 5.86
N ALA A 331 -12.38 15.52 4.64
CA ALA A 331 -11.73 14.30 4.27
C ALA A 331 -11.27 14.32 2.81
N THR A 332 -10.17 13.61 2.53
CA THR A 332 -9.57 13.49 1.21
C THR A 332 -9.57 12.02 0.79
N GLU A 333 -10.09 11.75 -0.39
CA GLU A 333 -10.14 10.40 -0.98
C GLU A 333 -9.86 10.46 -2.48
N VAL A 334 -9.39 9.37 -3.06
CA VAL A 334 -9.35 9.20 -4.51
C VAL A 334 -10.48 8.25 -4.91
N TRP A 335 -11.46 8.80 -5.63
CA TRP A 335 -12.60 8.05 -6.15
C TRP A 335 -12.32 7.66 -7.59
N THR A 336 -12.56 6.40 -7.93
CA THR A 336 -12.50 5.93 -9.31
C THR A 336 -13.90 5.67 -9.82
N PHE A 337 -14.19 6.26 -10.97
CA PHE A 337 -15.46 6.14 -11.68
C PHE A 337 -15.26 5.28 -12.93
N LEU A 338 -16.30 4.55 -13.30
CA LEU A 338 -16.37 3.69 -14.47
C LEU A 338 -17.61 4.06 -15.28
N ARG A 339 -17.45 4.18 -16.60
CA ARG A 339 -18.58 4.13 -17.54
C ARG A 339 -18.30 3.12 -18.64
N THR A 340 -19.33 2.43 -19.11
CA THR A 340 -19.22 1.44 -20.18
C THR A 340 -19.97 1.92 -21.42
N ASN A 341 -19.36 1.83 -22.60
CA ASN A 341 -19.94 2.26 -23.88
C ASN A 341 -20.44 3.72 -23.89
N GLY A 342 -19.79 4.62 -23.14
CA GLY A 342 -20.23 6.02 -23.01
C GLY A 342 -21.54 6.21 -22.23
N GLY A 343 -21.95 5.21 -21.44
CA GLY A 343 -23.09 5.29 -20.54
C GLY A 343 -22.84 6.22 -19.34
N ASN A 344 -23.66 6.06 -18.31
CA ASN A 344 -23.52 6.83 -17.08
C ASN A 344 -22.28 6.39 -16.30
N TRP A 345 -21.70 7.34 -15.56
CA TRP A 345 -20.66 7.05 -14.60
C TRP A 345 -21.22 6.34 -13.37
N GLU A 346 -20.46 5.39 -12.87
CA GLU A 346 -20.70 4.63 -11.65
C GLU A 346 -19.43 4.61 -10.80
N LEU A 347 -19.57 4.55 -9.48
CA LEU A 347 -18.45 4.40 -8.55
C LEU A 347 -17.86 2.99 -8.62
N SER A 348 -16.57 2.87 -8.92
CA SER A 348 -15.88 1.58 -9.01
C SER A 348 -14.84 1.33 -7.91
N ALA A 349 -14.26 2.38 -7.34
CA ALA A 349 -13.32 2.26 -6.22
C ALA A 349 -13.24 3.54 -5.38
N ILE A 350 -12.88 3.38 -4.11
CA ILE A 350 -12.51 4.47 -3.19
C ILE A 350 -11.14 4.12 -2.58
N GLN A 351 -10.21 5.08 -2.58
CA GLN A 351 -8.91 4.98 -1.91
C GLN A 351 -8.73 6.13 -0.91
N GLN A 352 -8.13 5.84 0.24
CA GLN A 352 -7.76 6.86 1.23
C GLN A 352 -6.44 7.55 0.81
N ALA A 353 -6.37 8.88 1.00
CA ALA A 353 -5.23 9.73 0.59
C ALA A 353 -4.76 10.67 1.70
#